data_AF-A0A059X4K1-F1
#
_entry.id   AF-A0A059X4K1-F1
#
_cell.length_a   1.000
_cell.length_b   1.000
_cell.length_c   1.000
_cell.angle_alpha   90.00
_cell.angle_beta   90.00
_cell.angle_gamma   90.00
#
_symmetry.space_group_name_H-M   'P 1'
#
loop_
_entity.id
_entity.type
_entity.pdbx_description
1 polymer ?
#
loop_
_entity_poly.entity_id
_entity_poly.type
_entity_poly.pdbx_seq_one_letter_code
_entity_poly.pdbx_strand_id
1 'polypeptide(L)'
;MHDEKQLKAALKEIFLDDRVVLVQDLVPGKDYRIVVLDNQIISVYQRIPLNVVGDGRSSIKQLLAKKQKGFIASSRDTRINLDDPRIKNKLRHQGRSLVTVLARGEQIFLLDNANLSSGGDAVDVTDKIHQDFKKMAITLTKDMGLRLCGVDIMVDGSIDKPAKKYWVLEVNAAPGLDHYVQTGKSQRKIVEDMYLKVLKALDR
;
A
#
# COMPACT_ATOMS: atom_id res chain seq x y z
N MET A 1 12.48 7.88 10.54
CA MET A 1 13.72 7.78 11.35
C MET A 1 14.33 9.16 11.34
N HIS A 2 14.51 9.77 12.51
CA HIS A 2 14.76 11.21 12.60
C HIS A 2 16.12 11.56 13.20
N ASP A 3 16.84 10.58 13.73
CA ASP A 3 18.15 10.76 14.34
C ASP A 3 18.99 9.47 14.24
N GLU A 4 20.29 9.59 14.52
CA GLU A 4 21.27 8.50 14.47
C GLU A 4 20.96 7.37 15.46
N LYS A 5 20.42 7.72 16.64
CA LYS A 5 20.10 6.74 17.69
C LYS A 5 18.95 5.83 17.23
N GLN A 6 17.93 6.40 16.61
CA GLN A 6 16.84 5.66 15.98
C GLN A 6 17.34 4.81 14.81
N LEU A 7 18.29 5.31 14.02
CA LEU A 7 18.93 4.53 12.96
C LEU A 7 19.65 3.30 13.47
N LYS A 8 20.53 3.48 14.46
CA LYS A 8 21.23 2.35 15.09
C LYS A 8 20.26 1.36 15.73
N ALA A 9 19.19 1.82 16.37
CA ALA A 9 18.20 0.94 16.98
C ALA A 9 17.46 0.09 15.93
N ALA A 10 16.98 0.70 14.85
CA ALA A 10 16.29 -0.02 13.78
C ALA A 10 17.23 -0.99 13.05
N LEU A 11 18.47 -0.59 12.77
CA LEU A 11 19.46 -1.49 12.16
C LEU A 11 19.74 -2.71 13.04
N LYS A 12 19.93 -2.51 14.35
CA LYS A 12 20.13 -3.62 15.29
C LYS A 12 18.97 -4.60 15.27
N GLU A 13 17.74 -4.10 15.22
CA GLU A 13 16.53 -4.93 15.15
C GLU A 13 16.48 -5.73 13.84
N ILE A 14 16.72 -5.09 12.68
CA ILE A 14 16.72 -5.77 11.38
C ILE A 14 17.82 -6.83 11.31
N PHE A 15 19.01 -6.54 11.83
CA PHE A 15 20.13 -7.49 11.83
C PHE A 15 19.95 -8.69 12.78
N LEU A 16 18.86 -8.76 13.56
CA LEU A 16 18.50 -9.98 14.28
C LEU A 16 18.01 -11.08 13.34
N ASP A 17 17.29 -10.70 12.28
CA ASP A 17 16.62 -11.62 11.36
C ASP A 17 17.26 -11.65 9.96
N ASP A 18 17.85 -10.52 9.53
CA ASP A 18 18.43 -10.34 8.20
C ASP A 18 19.93 -10.01 8.24
N ARG A 19 20.63 -10.31 7.14
CA ARG A 19 22.08 -10.05 7.02
C ARG A 19 22.41 -8.82 6.16
N VAL A 20 21.41 -8.28 5.46
CA VAL A 20 21.58 -7.19 4.50
C VAL A 20 20.49 -6.17 4.76
N VAL A 21 20.87 -4.89 4.74
CA VAL A 21 19.94 -3.78 4.83
C VAL A 21 20.10 -2.89 3.61
N LEU A 22 18.99 -2.53 2.99
CA LEU A 22 18.93 -1.48 1.98
C LEU A 22 18.53 -0.16 2.64
N VAL A 23 19.35 0.87 2.45
CA VAL A 23 19.05 2.25 2.85
C VAL A 23 18.78 3.05 1.60
N GLN A 24 17.67 3.79 1.60
CA GLN A 24 17.24 4.59 0.46
C GLN A 24 16.69 5.94 0.91
N ASP A 25 16.67 6.89 -0.01
CA ASP A 25 16.03 8.18 0.20
C ASP A 25 14.51 8.01 0.40
N LEU A 26 13.95 8.81 1.30
CA LEU A 26 12.51 8.90 1.47
C LEU A 26 11.92 9.77 0.36
N VAL A 27 11.05 9.18 -0.46
CA VAL A 27 10.37 9.89 -1.54
C VAL A 27 8.96 10.30 -1.12
N PRO A 28 8.54 11.56 -1.36
CA PRO A 28 7.21 12.03 -0.99
C PRO A 28 6.18 11.64 -2.06
N GLY A 29 4.91 11.56 -1.65
CA GLY A 29 3.79 11.46 -2.60
C GLY A 29 2.73 10.47 -2.15
N LYS A 30 1.89 10.08 -3.11
CA LYS A 30 0.91 9.02 -2.96
C LYS A 30 1.46 7.72 -3.54
N ASP A 31 1.28 6.65 -2.78
CA ASP A 31 1.71 5.31 -3.14
C ASP A 31 0.65 4.64 -4.03
N TYR A 32 1.06 4.19 -5.21
CA TYR A 32 0.22 3.46 -6.15
C TYR A 32 0.88 2.14 -6.57
N ARG A 33 0.05 1.11 -6.74
CA ARG A 33 0.42 -0.12 -7.43
C ARG A 33 -0.33 -0.20 -8.75
N ILE A 34 0.41 -0.39 -9.83
CA ILE A 34 -0.09 -0.59 -11.19
C ILE A 34 0.18 -2.05 -11.56
N VAL A 35 -0.87 -2.83 -11.80
CA VAL A 35 -0.73 -4.22 -12.26
C VAL A 35 -0.84 -4.25 -13.78
N VAL A 36 0.19 -4.79 -14.42
CA VAL A 36 0.32 -4.89 -15.87
C VAL A 36 0.30 -6.34 -16.28
N LEU A 37 -0.45 -6.68 -17.32
CA LEU A 37 -0.40 -7.95 -18.03
C LEU A 37 -0.19 -7.70 -19.53
N ASP A 38 0.93 -8.15 -20.05
CA ASP A 38 1.45 -7.89 -21.39
C ASP A 38 1.41 -6.37 -21.69
N ASN A 39 0.47 -5.93 -22.53
CA ASN A 39 0.31 -4.52 -22.92
C ASN A 39 -0.91 -3.85 -22.27
N GLN A 40 -1.48 -4.44 -21.21
CA GLN A 40 -2.71 -3.99 -20.59
C GLN A 40 -2.52 -3.68 -19.11
N ILE A 41 -3.11 -2.58 -18.66
CA ILE A 41 -3.27 -2.30 -17.24
C ILE A 41 -4.48 -3.08 -16.74
N ILE A 42 -4.26 -3.96 -15.78
CA ILE A 42 -5.29 -4.80 -15.18
C ILE A 42 -5.97 -4.07 -14.03
N SER A 43 -5.17 -3.48 -13.16
CA SER A 43 -5.67 -2.71 -12.02
C SER A 43 -4.69 -1.63 -11.62
N VAL A 44 -5.24 -0.57 -11.04
CA VAL A 44 -4.46 0.48 -10.39
C VAL A 44 -5.15 0.82 -9.10
N TYR A 45 -4.40 0.81 -8.00
CA TYR A 45 -4.94 1.23 -6.71
C TYR A 45 -3.95 2.07 -5.94
N GLN A 46 -4.47 3.10 -5.30
CA GLN A 46 -3.72 3.84 -4.30
C GLN A 46 -3.64 3.01 -3.03
N ARG A 47 -2.45 2.85 -2.48
CA ARG A 47 -2.23 2.28 -1.16
C ARG A 47 -2.18 3.41 -0.14
N ILE A 48 -2.97 3.28 0.93
CA ILE A 48 -3.03 4.25 2.02
C ILE A 48 -2.53 3.56 3.29
N PRO A 49 -1.52 4.12 4.00
CA PRO A 49 -1.04 3.56 5.26
C PRO A 49 -2.15 3.35 6.28
N LEU A 50 -1.90 2.44 7.23
CA LEU A 50 -2.82 2.19 8.34
C LEU A 50 -3.22 3.52 8.97
N ASN A 51 -4.52 3.82 8.95
CA ASN A 51 -5.05 5.11 9.36
C ASN A 51 -6.40 4.94 10.07
N VAL A 52 -6.74 5.96 10.86
CA VAL A 52 -8.05 6.12 11.50
C VAL A 52 -8.52 7.56 11.36
N VAL A 53 -9.85 7.73 11.31
CA VAL A 53 -10.51 9.04 11.29
C VAL A 53 -11.29 9.21 12.59
N GLY A 54 -11.08 10.34 13.26
CA GLY A 54 -11.76 10.68 14.49
C GLY A 54 -13.26 10.87 14.33
N ASP A 55 -14.01 10.40 15.31
CA ASP A 55 -15.45 10.65 15.43
C ASP A 55 -15.78 11.68 16.54
N GLY A 56 -14.76 12.19 17.23
CA GLY A 56 -14.84 13.12 18.35
C GLY A 56 -15.06 12.46 19.72
N ARG A 57 -15.11 11.12 19.80
CA ARG A 57 -15.49 10.40 21.04
C ARG A 57 -14.67 9.14 21.32
N SER A 58 -14.32 8.41 20.27
CA SER A 58 -13.55 7.17 20.35
C SER A 58 -12.05 7.44 20.40
N SER A 59 -11.35 6.73 21.27
CA SER A 59 -9.89 6.67 21.27
C SER A 59 -9.35 6.00 20.00
N ILE A 60 -8.09 6.27 19.64
CA ILE A 60 -7.40 5.62 18.53
C ILE A 60 -7.48 4.08 18.64
N LYS A 61 -7.31 3.52 19.84
CA LYS A 61 -7.48 2.07 20.08
C LYS A 61 -8.86 1.56 19.70
N GLN A 62 -9.92 2.29 20.08
CA GLN A 62 -11.29 1.93 19.75
C GLN A 62 -11.57 2.07 18.25
N LEU A 63 -11.03 3.12 17.60
CA LEU A 63 -11.14 3.32 16.16
C LEU A 63 -10.44 2.17 15.39
N LEU A 64 -9.26 1.73 15.84
CA LEU A 64 -8.57 0.58 15.25
C LEU A 64 -9.35 -0.73 15.45
N ALA A 65 -9.91 -0.96 16.63
CA ALA A 65 -10.76 -2.12 16.86
C ALA A 65 -12.01 -2.10 15.96
N LYS A 66 -12.61 -0.93 15.74
CA LYS A 66 -13.71 -0.75 14.79
C LYS A 66 -13.26 -1.05 13.34
N LYS A 67 -12.09 -0.58 12.93
CA LYS A 67 -11.51 -0.88 11.61
C LYS A 67 -11.27 -2.39 11.43
N GLN A 68 -10.72 -3.07 12.44
CA GLN A 68 -10.53 -4.52 12.44
C GLN A 68 -11.86 -5.29 12.28
N LYS A 69 -12.92 -4.86 12.97
CA LYS A 69 -14.27 -5.45 12.77
C LYS A 69 -14.76 -5.27 11.33
N GLY A 70 -14.47 -4.13 10.71
CA GLY A 70 -14.76 -3.88 9.30
C GLY A 70 -14.06 -4.87 8.37
N PHE A 71 -12.77 -5.18 8.61
CA PHE A 71 -12.04 -6.18 7.83
C PHE A 71 -12.66 -7.57 7.95
N ILE A 72 -13.05 -7.98 9.16
CA ILE A 72 -13.73 -9.28 9.38
C ILE A 72 -15.05 -9.32 8.61
N ALA A 73 -15.86 -8.26 8.69
CA ALA A 73 -17.13 -8.16 7.99
C ALA A 73 -16.99 -8.21 6.46
N SER A 74 -15.88 -7.72 5.92
CA SER A 74 -15.57 -7.79 4.48
C SER A 74 -14.82 -9.06 4.09
N SER A 75 -14.68 -10.06 4.97
CA SER A 75 -13.88 -11.28 4.73
C SER A 75 -12.43 -10.97 4.32
N ARG A 76 -11.88 -9.88 4.85
CA ARG A 76 -10.49 -9.50 4.65
C ARG A 76 -9.62 -10.14 5.73
N ASP A 77 -8.67 -10.99 5.32
CA ASP A 77 -7.77 -11.72 6.22
C ASP A 77 -6.57 -10.87 6.64
N THR A 78 -6.85 -9.71 7.21
CA THR A 78 -5.81 -8.78 7.70
C THR A 78 -6.03 -8.56 9.18
N ARG A 79 -4.97 -8.74 9.96
CA ARG A 79 -4.97 -8.49 11.40
C ARG A 79 -4.06 -7.32 11.74
N ILE A 80 -4.66 -6.26 12.29
CA ILE A 80 -3.91 -5.12 12.81
C ILE A 80 -3.20 -5.55 14.09
N ASN A 81 -1.87 -5.54 14.07
CA ASN A 81 -1.05 -5.80 15.24
C ASN A 81 -0.87 -4.51 16.05
N LEU A 82 -1.66 -4.33 17.13
CA LEU A 82 -1.55 -3.15 18.00
C LEU A 82 -0.25 -3.09 18.80
N ASP A 83 0.47 -4.20 18.91
CA ASP A 83 1.76 -4.28 19.60
C ASP A 83 2.94 -3.97 18.69
N ASP A 84 2.69 -3.72 17.40
CA ASP A 84 3.71 -3.27 16.46
C ASP A 84 4.39 -1.99 16.99
N PRO A 85 5.72 -2.05 17.26
CA PRO A 85 6.45 -0.92 17.85
C PRO A 85 6.44 0.31 16.94
N ARG A 86 6.27 0.14 15.62
CA ARG A 86 6.18 1.24 14.66
C ARG A 86 4.96 2.11 14.91
N ILE A 87 3.83 1.53 15.31
CA ILE A 87 2.60 2.28 15.65
C ILE A 87 2.85 3.17 16.87
N LYS A 88 3.43 2.60 17.94
CA LYS A 88 3.75 3.34 19.17
C LYS A 88 4.74 4.47 18.89
N ASN A 89 5.77 4.20 18.09
CA ASN A 89 6.76 5.21 17.68
C ASN A 89 6.12 6.34 16.86
N LYS A 90 5.28 6.01 15.88
CA LYS A 90 4.58 6.98 15.03
C LYS A 90 3.66 7.90 15.85
N LEU A 91 2.88 7.32 16.76
CA LEU A 91 2.02 8.07 17.67
C LEU A 91 2.82 9.00 18.59
N ARG A 92 3.91 8.51 19.17
CA ARG A 92 4.79 9.34 20.03
C ARG A 92 5.33 10.55 19.27
N HIS A 93 5.76 10.36 18.01
CA HIS A 93 6.21 11.47 17.16
C HIS A 93 5.11 12.49 16.83
N GLN A 94 3.85 12.06 16.82
CA GLN A 94 2.69 12.93 16.65
C GLN A 94 2.21 13.55 17.98
N GLY A 95 2.89 13.29 19.11
CA GLY A 95 2.45 13.72 20.44
C GLY A 95 1.17 13.03 20.93
N ARG A 96 0.90 11.82 20.42
CA ARG A 96 -0.34 11.06 20.68
C ARG A 96 -0.04 9.70 21.29
N SER A 97 -1.09 9.05 21.78
CA SER A 97 -1.06 7.67 22.27
C SER A 97 -2.34 6.93 21.88
N LEU A 98 -2.39 5.62 22.10
CA LEU A 98 -3.57 4.81 21.76
C LEU A 98 -4.86 5.24 22.49
N VAL A 99 -4.73 5.95 23.62
CA VAL A 99 -5.89 6.46 24.39
C VAL A 99 -6.35 7.84 23.94
N THR A 100 -5.59 8.52 23.08
CA THR A 100 -5.97 9.83 22.53
C THR A 100 -7.29 9.72 21.75
N VAL A 101 -8.21 10.65 22.00
CA VAL A 101 -9.44 10.84 21.23
C VAL A 101 -9.19 11.89 20.15
N LEU A 102 -9.49 11.54 18.90
CA LEU A 102 -9.30 12.42 17.74
C LEU A 102 -10.52 13.30 17.53
N ALA A 103 -10.29 14.53 17.06
CA ALA A 103 -11.38 15.41 16.67
C ALA A 103 -12.18 14.80 15.52
N ARG A 104 -13.47 15.14 15.41
CA ARG A 104 -14.31 14.60 14.33
C ARG A 104 -13.74 15.01 12.96
N GLY A 105 -13.51 14.03 12.09
CA GLY A 105 -12.96 14.24 10.75
C GLY A 105 -11.43 14.32 10.69
N GLU A 106 -10.74 14.34 11.83
CA GLU A 106 -9.29 14.31 11.87
C GLU A 106 -8.77 12.92 11.50
N GLN A 107 -8.01 12.81 10.41
CA GLN A 107 -7.33 11.58 10.00
C GLN A 107 -5.88 11.58 10.48
N ILE A 108 -5.44 10.45 11.04
CA ILE A 108 -4.02 10.21 11.34
C ILE A 108 -3.53 8.92 10.70
N PHE A 109 -2.24 8.87 10.39
CA PHE A 109 -1.54 7.68 9.93
C PHE A 109 -0.71 7.08 11.06
N LEU A 110 -0.78 5.76 11.18
CA LEU A 110 -0.19 4.97 12.27
C LEU A 110 1.04 4.18 11.81
N LEU A 111 1.20 4.01 10.49
CA LEU A 111 2.38 3.41 9.86
C LEU A 111 2.82 4.30 8.70
N ASP A 112 4.10 4.17 8.32
CA ASP A 112 4.66 4.85 7.14
C ASP A 112 4.46 4.02 5.86
N ASN A 113 4.51 2.68 5.96
CA ASN A 113 4.22 1.81 4.84
C ASN A 113 2.71 1.71 4.57
N ALA A 114 2.37 1.57 3.30
CA ALA A 114 0.99 1.44 2.84
C ALA A 114 0.56 -0.02 2.62
N ASN A 115 1.18 -0.95 3.36
CA ASN A 115 0.95 -2.37 3.14
C ASN A 115 -0.47 -2.77 3.56
N LEU A 116 -1.17 -3.49 2.68
CA LEU A 116 -2.50 -4.02 3.00
C LEU A 116 -2.41 -5.08 4.10
N SER A 117 -1.33 -5.85 4.16
CA SER A 117 -1.09 -6.84 5.22
C SER A 117 -0.93 -6.22 6.61
N SER A 118 -0.52 -4.95 6.70
CA SER A 118 -0.41 -4.21 7.98
C SER A 118 -1.66 -3.40 8.32
N GLY A 119 -2.76 -3.55 7.55
CA GLY A 119 -4.03 -2.86 7.79
C GLY A 119 -4.19 -1.54 7.05
N GLY A 120 -3.36 -1.26 6.05
CA GLY A 120 -3.58 -0.16 5.10
C GLY A 120 -4.88 -0.32 4.30
N ASP A 121 -5.30 0.74 3.62
CA ASP A 121 -6.46 0.72 2.72
C ASP A 121 -6.02 0.74 1.25
N ALA A 122 -6.88 0.25 0.37
CA ALA A 122 -6.71 0.36 -1.08
C ALA A 122 -7.89 1.15 -1.66
N VAL A 123 -7.60 2.11 -2.54
CA VAL A 123 -8.60 2.83 -3.33
C VAL A 123 -8.37 2.53 -4.80
N ASP A 124 -9.33 1.87 -5.42
CA ASP A 124 -9.29 1.58 -6.85
C ASP A 124 -9.37 2.86 -7.68
N VAL A 125 -8.40 3.04 -8.57
CA VAL A 125 -8.27 4.19 -9.48
C VAL A 125 -7.94 3.73 -10.90
N THR A 126 -8.28 2.48 -11.24
CA THR A 126 -7.99 1.85 -12.54
C THR A 126 -8.54 2.68 -13.70
N ASP A 127 -9.75 3.21 -13.56
CA ASP A 127 -10.38 4.03 -14.61
C ASP A 127 -9.89 5.49 -14.63
N LYS A 128 -9.15 5.92 -13.61
CA LYS A 128 -8.71 7.31 -13.44
C LYS A 128 -7.26 7.53 -13.84
N ILE A 129 -6.44 6.48 -13.94
CA ILE A 129 -5.01 6.59 -14.29
C ILE A 129 -4.80 7.31 -15.63
N HIS A 130 -3.95 8.32 -15.62
CA HIS A 130 -3.55 9.06 -16.81
C HIS A 130 -2.70 8.22 -17.76
N GLN A 131 -2.82 8.49 -19.07
CA GLN A 131 -2.17 7.70 -20.11
C GLN A 131 -0.64 7.64 -19.99
N ASP A 132 0.00 8.68 -19.47
CA ASP A 132 1.46 8.73 -19.28
C ASP A 132 1.94 7.64 -18.32
N PHE A 133 1.24 7.44 -17.20
CA PHE A 133 1.57 6.39 -16.24
C PHE A 133 1.27 5.00 -16.81
N LYS A 134 0.21 4.85 -17.61
CA LYS A 134 -0.06 3.58 -18.31
C LYS A 134 1.08 3.22 -19.26
N LYS A 135 1.52 4.18 -20.08
CA LYS A 135 2.65 4.01 -21.01
C LYS A 135 3.93 3.68 -20.26
N MET A 136 4.25 4.42 -19.21
CA MET A 136 5.43 4.18 -18.36
C MET A 136 5.43 2.75 -17.80
N ALA A 137 4.33 2.32 -17.17
CA ALA A 137 4.26 1.00 -16.56
C ALA A 137 4.36 -0.13 -17.60
N ILE A 138 3.68 0.00 -18.75
CA ILE A 138 3.75 -0.99 -19.84
C ILE A 138 5.16 -1.06 -20.43
N THR A 139 5.81 0.08 -20.71
CA THR A 139 7.18 0.10 -21.23
C THR A 139 8.15 -0.53 -20.24
N LEU A 140 8.07 -0.15 -18.96
CA LEU A 140 8.92 -0.72 -17.91
C LEU A 140 8.75 -2.25 -17.79
N THR A 141 7.51 -2.73 -17.86
CA THR A 141 7.19 -4.17 -17.81
C THR A 141 7.88 -4.92 -18.96
N LYS A 142 7.84 -4.35 -20.17
CA LYS A 142 8.50 -4.91 -21.36
C LYS A 142 10.02 -4.90 -21.26
N ASP A 143 10.59 -3.78 -20.81
CA ASP A 143 12.05 -3.64 -20.68
C ASP A 143 12.63 -4.63 -19.64
N MET A 144 11.82 -5.02 -18.66
CA MET A 144 12.14 -6.06 -17.68
C MET A 144 11.90 -7.49 -18.20
N GLY A 145 11.37 -7.66 -19.41
CA GLY A 145 11.03 -8.97 -19.98
C GLY A 145 9.90 -9.69 -19.25
N LEU A 146 9.07 -8.96 -18.50
CA LEU A 146 7.97 -9.52 -17.72
C LEU A 146 6.67 -9.45 -18.51
N ARG A 147 5.83 -10.47 -18.34
CA ARG A 147 4.46 -10.48 -18.88
C ARG A 147 3.46 -9.98 -17.85
N LEU A 148 3.59 -10.41 -16.60
CA LEU A 148 2.75 -9.96 -15.49
C LEU A 148 3.66 -9.29 -14.48
N CYS A 149 3.33 -8.07 -14.05
CA CYS A 149 4.01 -7.49 -12.90
C CYS A 149 3.18 -6.43 -12.18
N GLY A 150 3.47 -6.23 -10.90
CA GLY A 150 3.05 -5.07 -10.13
C GLY A 150 4.16 -4.03 -10.10
N VAL A 151 3.90 -2.85 -10.66
CA VAL A 151 4.81 -1.70 -10.60
C VAL A 151 4.37 -0.79 -9.46
N ASP A 152 5.23 -0.63 -8.47
CA ASP A 152 4.99 0.25 -7.32
C ASP A 152 5.64 1.60 -7.58
N ILE A 153 4.83 2.66 -7.50
CA ILE A 153 5.30 4.01 -7.72
C ILE A 153 4.85 4.96 -6.62
N MET A 154 5.70 5.93 -6.33
CA MET A 154 5.34 7.11 -5.57
C MET A 154 5.09 8.27 -6.53
N VAL A 155 3.95 8.94 -6.42
CA VAL A 155 3.61 10.08 -7.30
C VAL A 155 3.47 11.35 -6.48
N ASP A 156 4.25 12.37 -6.83
CA ASP A 156 4.04 13.72 -6.32
C ASP A 156 2.81 14.32 -7.04
N GLY A 157 1.71 14.45 -6.29
CA GLY A 157 0.41 14.85 -6.81
C GLY A 157 -0.59 13.69 -6.92
N SER A 158 -0.95 13.30 -8.14
CA SER A 158 -2.02 12.32 -8.37
C SER A 158 -1.84 11.59 -9.70
N ILE A 159 -2.24 10.31 -9.72
CA ILE A 159 -2.09 9.42 -10.87
C ILE A 159 -3.05 9.74 -12.03
N ASP A 160 -4.06 10.58 -11.80
CA ASP A 160 -5.05 11.02 -12.80
C ASP A 160 -4.60 12.25 -13.61
N LYS A 161 -3.40 12.76 -13.33
CA LYS A 161 -2.78 13.89 -14.05
C LYS A 161 -1.59 13.42 -14.89
N PRO A 162 -1.14 14.21 -15.88
CA PRO A 162 0.10 13.94 -16.60
C PRO A 162 1.27 13.67 -15.66
N ALA A 163 2.12 12.71 -16.04
CA ALA A 163 3.25 12.31 -15.21
C ALA A 163 4.29 13.44 -15.19
N LYS A 164 4.47 14.07 -14.01
CA LYS A 164 5.45 15.14 -13.80
C LYS A 164 6.63 14.68 -12.96
N LYS A 165 6.37 14.32 -11.70
CA LYS A 165 7.39 13.88 -10.76
C LYS A 165 6.90 12.64 -10.03
N TYR A 166 7.62 11.55 -10.20
CA TYR A 166 7.31 10.25 -9.64
C TYR A 166 8.58 9.43 -9.48
N TRP A 167 8.49 8.38 -8.68
CA TRP A 167 9.57 7.43 -8.43
C TRP A 167 9.04 6.02 -8.60
N VAL A 168 9.76 5.19 -9.33
CA VAL A 168 9.52 3.74 -9.32
C VAL A 168 10.22 3.17 -8.09
N LEU A 169 9.44 2.49 -7.25
CA LEU A 169 9.93 1.93 -5.99
C LEU A 169 10.37 0.48 -6.18
N GLU A 170 9.54 -0.32 -6.85
CA GLU A 170 9.73 -1.76 -7.01
C GLU A 170 8.97 -2.27 -8.24
N VAL A 171 9.49 -3.32 -8.87
CA VAL A 171 8.80 -4.09 -9.92
C VAL A 171 8.70 -5.55 -9.48
N ASN A 172 7.47 -6.01 -9.24
CA ASN A 172 7.17 -7.33 -8.71
C ASN A 172 6.68 -8.27 -9.83
N ALA A 173 7.47 -9.28 -10.22
CA ALA A 173 7.13 -10.23 -11.30
C ALA A 173 5.95 -11.17 -11.00
N ALA A 174 5.58 -11.34 -9.73
CA ALA A 174 4.42 -12.12 -9.32
C ALA A 174 3.65 -11.33 -8.24
N PRO A 175 2.88 -10.30 -8.62
CA PRO A 175 2.20 -9.46 -7.65
C PRO A 175 1.12 -10.28 -6.93
N GLY A 176 1.22 -10.40 -5.61
CA GLY A 176 0.13 -10.98 -4.81
C GLY A 176 -1.13 -10.11 -4.90
N LEU A 177 -2.26 -10.72 -5.25
CA LEU A 177 -3.55 -10.04 -5.43
C LEU A 177 -4.58 -10.40 -4.37
N ASP A 178 -4.26 -11.26 -3.41
CA ASP A 178 -5.21 -11.82 -2.43
C ASP A 178 -5.93 -10.73 -1.63
N HIS A 179 -5.18 -9.70 -1.22
CA HIS A 179 -5.75 -8.57 -0.50
C HIS A 179 -6.60 -7.66 -1.40
N TYR A 180 -6.25 -7.53 -2.69
CA TYR A 180 -7.03 -6.71 -3.63
C TYR A 180 -8.37 -7.40 -3.96
N VAL A 181 -8.38 -8.72 -4.15
CA VAL A 181 -9.60 -9.54 -4.34
C VAL A 181 -10.62 -9.32 -3.23
N GLN A 182 -10.15 -9.18 -1.99
CA GLN A 182 -11.00 -9.04 -0.81
C GLN A 182 -11.56 -7.62 -0.60
N THR A 183 -11.16 -6.65 -1.43
CA THR A 183 -11.63 -5.26 -1.27
C THR A 183 -13.04 -5.02 -1.81
N GLY A 184 -13.55 -5.89 -2.69
CA GLY A 184 -14.91 -5.78 -3.23
C GLY A 184 -15.24 -6.79 -4.33
N LYS A 185 -16.54 -6.93 -4.66
CA LYS A 185 -17.03 -7.85 -5.71
C LYS A 185 -16.48 -7.51 -7.10
N SER A 186 -16.37 -6.22 -7.41
CA SER A 186 -15.77 -5.74 -8.67
C SER A 186 -14.29 -6.12 -8.77
N GLN A 187 -13.53 -5.93 -7.69
CA GLN A 187 -12.10 -6.24 -7.65
C GLN A 187 -11.86 -7.74 -7.74
N ARG A 188 -12.71 -8.56 -7.09
CA ARG A 188 -12.70 -10.02 -7.27
C ARG A 188 -12.84 -10.41 -8.75
N LYS A 189 -13.83 -9.83 -9.45
CA LYS A 189 -14.05 -10.12 -10.87
C LYS A 189 -12.85 -9.71 -11.74
N ILE A 190 -12.25 -8.55 -11.49
CA ILE A 190 -11.05 -8.10 -12.20
C ILE A 190 -9.91 -9.13 -12.06
N VAL A 191 -9.69 -9.65 -10.86
CA VAL A 191 -8.64 -10.63 -10.61
C VAL A 191 -8.95 -11.99 -11.22
N GLU A 192 -10.19 -12.46 -11.14
CA GLU A 192 -10.64 -13.70 -11.80
C GLU A 192 -10.45 -13.61 -13.32
N ASP A 193 -10.90 -12.51 -13.94
CA ASP A 193 -10.72 -12.25 -15.37
C ASP A 193 -9.24 -12.15 -15.75
N MET A 194 -8.40 -11.55 -14.89
CA MET A 194 -6.95 -11.51 -15.08
C MET A 194 -6.34 -12.90 -15.05
N TYR A 195 -6.59 -13.71 -14.02
CA TYR A 195 -6.05 -15.07 -13.94
C TYR A 195 -6.53 -15.93 -15.11
N LEU A 196 -7.78 -15.78 -15.55
CA LEU A 196 -8.27 -16.46 -16.75
C LEU A 196 -7.49 -16.04 -18.01
N LYS A 197 -7.18 -14.74 -18.16
CA LYS A 197 -6.33 -14.25 -19.26
C LYS A 197 -4.91 -14.82 -19.16
N VAL A 198 -4.31 -14.83 -17.97
CA VAL A 198 -2.97 -15.39 -17.73
C VAL A 198 -2.94 -16.87 -18.12
N LEU A 199 -3.87 -17.67 -17.60
CA LEU A 199 -3.97 -19.11 -17.91
C LEU A 199 -4.13 -19.36 -19.41
N LYS A 200 -5.05 -18.64 -20.08
CA LYS A 200 -5.23 -18.74 -21.54
C LYS A 200 -3.99 -18.36 -22.34
N ALA A 201 -3.13 -17.50 -21.79
CA ALA A 201 -1.93 -17.02 -22.43
C ALA A 201 -0.66 -17.82 -22.04
N LEU A 202 -0.79 -18.77 -21.11
CA LEU A 202 0.20 -19.80 -20.80
C LEU A 202 -0.05 -21.11 -21.58
N ASP A 203 -1.29 -21.32 -22.03
CA ASP A 203 -1.72 -22.46 -22.85
C ASP A 203 -1.32 -22.36 -24.34
N ARG A 204 -0.46 -21.38 -24.69
CA ARG A 204 0.07 -21.11 -26.03
C ARG A 204 1.59 -21.04 -25.98
#